data_AF-A0A0J0YGI2-F1
#
_entry.id   AF-A0A0J0YGI2-F1
#
_cell.length_a   1.000
_cell.length_b   1.000
_cell.length_c   1.000
_cell.angle_alpha   90.00
_cell.angle_beta   90.00
_cell.angle_gamma   90.00
#
_symmetry.space_group_name_H-M   'P 1'
#
loop_
_entity.id
_entity.type
_entity.pdbx_description
1 polymer ?
#
loop_
_entity_poly.entity_id
_entity_poly.type
_entity_poly.pdbx_seq_one_letter_code
_entity_poly.pdbx_strand_id
1 'polypeptide(L)'
;MNSAIASNSSQGTQFELHLADGTVQRVEGADAYQQEQSMTTFFCSNAGRQTVDCWSVRVASFRTDGILWIRRIEAVAAEVRHLKPA
;
A
#
# COMPACT_ATOMS: atom_id res chain seq x y z
N MET A 1 12.65 -13.30 30.37
CA MET A 1 13.29 -12.55 29.26
C MET A 1 12.21 -12.38 28.21
N ASN A 2 11.45 -11.28 28.31
CA ASN A 2 10.19 -11.14 27.58
C ASN A 2 10.42 -10.42 26.27
N SER A 3 10.02 -11.10 25.19
CA SER A 3 10.06 -10.68 23.80
C SER A 3 9.40 -9.31 23.60
N ALA A 4 10.18 -8.34 23.11
CA ALA A 4 9.63 -7.14 22.52
C ALA A 4 9.10 -7.52 21.12
N ILE A 5 7.78 -7.67 21.02
CA ILE A 5 7.09 -7.68 19.73
C ILE A 5 7.26 -6.26 19.18
N ALA A 6 8.27 -6.06 18.33
CA ALA A 6 8.35 -4.86 17.51
C ALA A 6 7.15 -4.91 16.57
N SER A 7 6.07 -4.23 16.94
CA SER A 7 5.01 -3.83 16.02
C SER A 7 5.65 -2.87 15.02
N ASN A 8 6.28 -3.44 13.99
CA ASN A 8 6.82 -2.68 12.89
C ASN A 8 5.61 -2.16 12.12
N SER A 9 5.08 -1.02 12.56
CA SER A 9 4.10 -0.24 11.83
C SER A 9 4.81 0.22 10.56
N SER A 10 4.77 -0.63 9.53
CA SER A 10 5.14 -0.24 8.19
C SER A 10 4.24 0.94 7.87
N GLN A 11 4.82 2.15 7.86
CA GLN A 11 4.24 3.29 7.18
C GLN A 11 4.25 2.96 5.70
N GLY A 12 3.36 2.05 5.32
CA GLY A 12 3.26 1.51 3.98
C GLY A 12 2.55 2.53 3.12
N THR A 13 3.04 2.71 1.91
CA THR A 13 2.24 3.25 0.83
C THR A 13 0.86 2.56 0.83
N GLN A 14 -0.18 3.34 0.63
CA GLN A 14 -1.55 2.84 0.49
C GLN A 14 -2.13 3.32 -0.84
N PHE A 15 -3.14 2.60 -1.33
CA PHE A 15 -3.91 3.04 -2.50
C PHE A 15 -5.37 3.25 -2.13
N GLU A 16 -5.96 4.30 -2.67
CA GLU A 16 -7.40 4.54 -2.63
C GLU A 16 -7.96 4.40 -4.05
N LEU A 17 -9.04 3.63 -4.17
CA LEU A 17 -9.72 3.34 -5.40
C LEU A 17 -11.14 3.90 -5.33
N HIS A 18 -11.55 4.59 -6.37
CA HIS A 18 -12.96 4.95 -6.56
C HIS A 18 -13.54 4.03 -7.63
N LEU A 19 -14.58 3.31 -7.26
CA LEU A 19 -15.22 2.32 -8.10
C LEU A 19 -16.47 2.88 -8.79
N ALA A 20 -16.85 2.26 -9.91
CA ALA A 20 -17.97 2.68 -10.74
C ALA A 20 -19.33 2.60 -10.03
N ASP A 21 -19.44 1.80 -8.96
CA ASP A 21 -20.62 1.71 -8.11
C ASP A 21 -20.70 2.83 -7.05
N GLY A 22 -19.72 3.75 -7.04
CA GLY A 22 -19.61 4.85 -6.08
C GLY A 22 -18.88 4.48 -4.80
N THR A 23 -18.44 3.23 -4.63
CA THR A 23 -17.70 2.79 -3.45
C THR A 23 -16.25 3.28 -3.50
N VAL A 24 -15.73 3.66 -2.33
CA VAL A 24 -14.30 3.94 -2.14
C VAL A 24 -13.65 2.77 -1.40
N GLN A 25 -12.59 2.22 -1.96
CA GLN A 25 -11.83 1.11 -1.38
C GLN A 25 -10.41 1.55 -1.05
N ARG A 26 -9.89 1.09 0.10
CA ARG A 26 -8.54 1.39 0.54
C ARG A 26 -7.73 0.10 0.61
N VAL A 27 -6.63 0.05 -0.13
CA VAL A 27 -5.70 -1.08 -0.16
C VAL A 27 -4.48 -0.70 0.66
N GLU A 28 -4.39 -1.29 1.84
CA GLU A 28 -3.27 -1.11 2.75
C GLU A 28 -2.18 -2.15 2.49
N GLY A 29 -0.91 -1.78 2.70
CA GLY A 29 0.20 -2.71 2.58
C GLY A 29 0.61 -3.05 1.14
N ALA A 30 0.04 -2.39 0.14
CA ALA A 30 0.48 -2.49 -1.24
C ALA A 30 1.38 -1.31 -1.62
N ASP A 31 2.44 -1.58 -2.38
CA ASP A 31 3.40 -0.58 -2.87
C ASP A 31 3.45 -0.48 -4.39
N ALA A 32 2.83 -1.43 -5.09
CA ALA A 32 2.70 -1.46 -6.54
C ALA A 32 1.34 -2.04 -6.98
N TYR A 33 0.97 -1.80 -8.24
CA TYR A 33 -0.15 -2.47 -8.89
C TYR A 33 0.17 -2.75 -10.35
N GLN A 34 -0.47 -3.80 -10.89
CA GLN A 34 -0.34 -4.19 -12.28
C GLN A 34 -1.71 -4.58 -12.83
N GLN A 35 -1.97 -4.21 -14.09
CA GLN A 35 -3.11 -4.72 -14.83
C GLN A 35 -2.79 -6.11 -15.38
N GLU A 36 -3.63 -7.07 -15.03
CA GLU A 36 -3.58 -8.45 -15.49
C GLU A 36 -4.90 -8.77 -16.18
N GLN A 37 -4.92 -8.64 -17.51
CA GLN A 37 -6.11 -8.87 -18.33
C GLN A 37 -7.27 -7.97 -17.89
N SER A 38 -8.32 -8.53 -17.30
CA SER A 38 -9.53 -7.85 -16.80
C SER A 38 -9.44 -7.39 -15.34
N MET A 39 -8.34 -7.69 -14.65
CA MET A 39 -8.14 -7.36 -13.24
C MET A 39 -7.00 -6.36 -13.07
N THR A 40 -7.11 -5.51 -12.05
CA THR A 40 -6.01 -4.70 -11.55
C THR A 40 -5.64 -5.22 -10.17
N THR A 41 -4.44 -5.77 -10.05
CA THR A 41 -3.96 -6.44 -8.85
C THR A 41 -2.90 -5.60 -8.18
N PHE A 42 -3.03 -5.45 -6.87
CA PHE A 42 -2.14 -4.72 -5.99
C PHE A 42 -1.20 -5.70 -5.30
N PHE A 43 0.05 -5.30 -5.19
CA PHE A 43 1.13 -6.14 -4.69
C PHE A 43 1.89 -5.45 -3.56
N CYS A 44 2.47 -6.27 -2.69
CA CYS A 44 3.48 -5.89 -1.73
C CYS A 44 4.81 -6.50 -2.18
N SER A 45 5.81 -5.64 -2.46
CA SER A 45 7.18 -6.08 -2.69
C SER A 45 7.90 -6.29 -1.35
N ASN A 46 8.51 -7.45 -1.16
CA ASN A 46 9.25 -7.73 0.07
C ASN A 46 10.71 -7.22 -0.04
N ALA A 47 10.93 -5.93 -0.33
CA ALA A 47 12.28 -5.32 -0.34
C ALA A 47 12.31 -3.78 -0.46
N GLY A 48 11.18 -3.07 -0.38
CA GLY A 48 11.14 -1.63 -0.67
C GLY A 48 11.43 -1.30 -2.15
N ARG A 49 11.29 -2.29 -3.04
CA ARG A 49 11.44 -2.14 -4.48
C ARG A 49 10.07 -1.93 -5.08
N GLN A 50 9.80 -0.80 -5.73
CA GLN A 50 8.48 -0.57 -6.36
C GLN A 50 8.30 -1.33 -7.68
N THR A 51 8.79 -2.57 -7.75
CA THR A 51 8.75 -3.44 -8.92
C THR A 51 8.08 -4.74 -8.53
N VAL A 52 7.05 -5.14 -9.29
CA VAL A 52 6.42 -6.45 -9.15
C VAL A 52 7.36 -7.51 -9.73
N ASP A 53 7.76 -8.47 -8.90
CA ASP A 53 8.61 -9.61 -9.25
C ASP A 53 8.07 -10.94 -8.68
N CYS A 54 8.81 -12.04 -8.85
CA CYS A 54 8.39 -13.36 -8.39
C CYS A 54 8.27 -13.51 -6.86
N TRP A 55 8.74 -12.53 -6.08
CA TRP A 55 8.61 -12.49 -4.63
C TRP A 55 7.53 -11.53 -4.14
N SER A 56 6.82 -10.88 -5.07
CA SER A 56 5.72 -9.98 -4.74
C SER A 56 4.47 -10.76 -4.33
N VAL A 57 3.81 -10.29 -3.27
CA VAL A 57 2.60 -10.92 -2.73
C VAL A 57 1.38 -10.12 -3.16
N ARG A 58 0.35 -10.79 -3.69
CA ARG A 58 -0.94 -10.14 -4.02
C ARG A 58 -1.66 -9.74 -2.72
N VAL A 59 -2.08 -8.49 -2.67
CA VAL A 59 -2.80 -7.90 -1.52
C VAL A 59 -4.29 -7.76 -1.81
N ALA A 60 -4.63 -7.27 -3.00
CA ALA A 60 -6.02 -7.09 -3.44
C ALA A 60 -6.10 -7.16 -4.98
N SER A 61 -7.27 -7.49 -5.51
CA SER A 61 -7.53 -7.46 -6.95
C SER A 61 -8.95 -7.01 -7.23
N PHE A 62 -9.13 -6.10 -8.18
CA PHE A 62 -10.41 -5.51 -8.56
C PHE A 62 -10.62 -5.63 -10.06
N ARG A 63 -11.87 -5.71 -10.53
CA ARG A 63 -12.13 -5.68 -11.97
C ARG A 63 -11.73 -4.32 -12.53
N THR A 64 -10.91 -4.31 -13.57
CA THR A 64 -10.36 -3.07 -14.17
C THR A 64 -11.47 -2.18 -14.72
N ASP A 65 -12.52 -2.77 -15.30
CA ASP A 65 -13.69 -2.04 -15.80
C ASP A 65 -14.53 -1.39 -14.69
N GLY A 66 -14.33 -1.80 -13.44
CA GLY A 66 -14.97 -1.22 -12.27
C GLY A 66 -14.18 -0.09 -11.62
N ILE A 67 -12.94 0.17 -12.01
CA ILE A 67 -12.09 1.21 -11.41
C ILE A 67 -12.21 2.50 -12.21
N LEU A 68 -12.62 3.59 -11.55
CA LEU A 68 -12.66 4.92 -12.17
C LEU A 68 -11.30 5.62 -12.07
N TRP A 69 -10.68 5.56 -10.90
CA TRP A 69 -9.34 6.09 -10.68
C TRP A 69 -8.68 5.46 -9.45
N ILE A 70 -7.34 5.51 -9.44
CA ILE A 70 -6.49 5.02 -8.36
C ILE A 70 -5.63 6.19 -7.89
N ARG A 71 -5.59 6.44 -6.58
CA ARG A 71 -4.70 7.42 -5.96
C ARG A 71 -3.75 6.74 -5.01
N ARG A 72 -2.46 7.02 -5.17
CA ARG A 72 -1.44 6.65 -4.19
C ARG A 72 -1.47 7.63 -3.01
N ILE A 73 -1.43 7.08 -1.81
CA ILE A 73 -1.37 7.82 -0.55
C ILE A 73 -0.04 7.49 0.09
N GLU A 74 0.85 8.49 0.11
CA GLU A 74 2.10 8.40 0.84
C GLU A 74 1.85 8.63 2.32
N ALA A 75 2.37 7.74 3.16
CA ALA A 75 2.50 8.03 4.58
C ALA A 75 3.55 9.14 4.72
N VAL A 76 3.11 10.34 5.07
CA VAL A 76 4.05 11.40 5.45
C VAL A 76 4.69 10.96 6.76
N ALA A 77 5.96 10.56 6.71
CA ALA A 77 6.74 10.31 7.90
C ALA A 77 6.72 11.59 8.74
N ALA A 78 5.96 11.58 9.84
CA ALA A 78 5.97 12.66 10.79
C ALA A 78 7.38 12.74 11.39
N GLU A 79 8.18 13.69 10.91
CA GLU A 79 9.49 13.97 11.46
C GLU A 79 9.32 14.49 12.89
N VAL A 80 9.50 13.59 13.87
CA VAL A 80 9.56 13.97 15.27
C VAL A 80 10.88 14.70 15.49
N ARG A 81 10.87 16.03 15.32
CA ARG A 81 12.01 16.88 15.69
C ARG A 81 12.23 16.76 17.19
N HIS A 82 13.27 16.03 17.58
CA HIS A 82 13.77 16.00 18.95
C HIS A 82 14.32 17.39 19.29
N LEU A 83 13.46 18.24 19.85
CA LEU A 83 13.89 19.53 20.41
C LEU A 83 14.71 19.22 21.66
N LYS A 84 16.02 19.47 21.60
CA LYS A 84 16.92 19.35 22.74
C LYS A 84 16.46 20.34 23.82
N PRO A 85 16.20 19.91 25.08
CA PRO A 85 15.88 20.86 26.14
C PRO A 85 17.10 21.75 26.43
N ALA A 86 16.80 23.02 26.72
CA ALA A 86 17.76 24.10 26.98
C ALA A 86 18.52 23.92 28.28
#